data_AF-A0A3C0G6H2-F1
#
_entry.id   AF-A0A3C0G6H2-F1
#
_cell.length_a   1.000
_cell.length_b   1.000
_cell.length_c   1.000
_cell.angle_alpha   90.00
_cell.angle_beta   90.00
_cell.angle_gamma   90.00
#
_symmetry.space_group_name_H-M   'P 1'
#
loop_
_entity.id
_entity.type
_entity.pdbx_description
1 polymer ?
#
loop_
_entity_poly.entity_id
_entity_poly.type
_entity_poly.pdbx_seq_one_letter_code
_entity_poly.pdbx_strand_id
1 'polypeptide(L)' 'MASLDNIYEIADRLKDDNIDYFIVAIQKGKKKDDAEVLYRLSGKDSIEDLKTVLHRLDIEGAVQDSKNPDEDDS' A
#
# COMPACT_ATOMS: atom_id res chain seq x y z
N MET A 1 10.39 -13.47 17.79
CA MET A 1 10.36 -12.28 16.90
C MET A 1 9.18 -12.50 15.98
N ALA A 2 8.24 -11.56 15.86
CA ALA A 2 7.26 -11.64 14.80
C ALA A 2 8.05 -11.49 13.48
N SER A 3 8.20 -12.58 12.73
CA SER A 3 8.78 -12.54 11.39
C SER A 3 7.71 -12.10 10.40
N LEU A 4 8.16 -11.63 9.24
CA LEU A 4 7.27 -11.30 8.12
C LEU A 4 6.50 -12.55 7.63
N ASP A 5 6.95 -13.76 7.98
CA ASP A 5 6.28 -15.03 7.68
C ASP A 5 4.79 -15.01 8.06
N ASN A 6 4.44 -14.46 9.23
CA ASN A 6 3.05 -14.36 9.64
C ASN A 6 2.22 -13.46 8.71
N ILE A 7 2.83 -12.40 8.17
CA ILE A 7 2.17 -11.49 7.23
C ILE A 7 1.97 -12.18 5.88
N TYR A 8 2.94 -12.96 5.41
CA TYR A 8 2.79 -13.77 4.21
C TYR A 8 1.71 -14.84 4.37
N GLU A 9 1.66 -15.56 5.51
CA GLU A 9 0.60 -16.54 5.77
C GLU A 9 -0.79 -15.92 5.74
N ILE A 10 -0.95 -14.69 6.27
CA ILE A 10 -2.23 -13.97 6.21
C ILE A 10 -2.55 -13.59 4.77
N ALA A 11 -1.58 -13.06 4.02
CA ALA A 11 -1.77 -12.68 2.62
C ALA A 11 -2.18 -13.89 1.76
N ASP A 12 -1.56 -15.06 1.99
CA ASP A 12 -1.89 -16.30 1.30
C ASP A 12 -3.32 -16.76 1.61
N ARG A 13 -3.75 -16.72 2.88
CA ARG A 13 -5.14 -17.05 3.24
C ARG A 13 -6.16 -16.10 2.60
N LEU A 14 -5.89 -14.79 2.61
CA LEU A 14 -6.76 -13.80 1.98
C LEU A 14 -6.86 -14.03 0.46
N LYS A 15 -5.74 -14.39 -0.16
CA LYS A 15 -5.71 -14.76 -1.57
C LYS A 15 -6.51 -16.03 -1.87
N ASP A 16 -6.37 -17.06 -1.05
CA ASP A 16 -7.10 -18.33 -1.19
C ASP A 16 -8.62 -18.14 -1.05
N ASP A 17 -9.04 -17.23 -0.18
CA ASP A 17 -10.45 -16.83 0.01
C ASP A 17 -10.94 -15.83 -1.06
N ASN A 18 -10.11 -15.53 -2.07
CA ASN A 18 -10.39 -14.59 -3.15
C ASN A 18 -10.71 -13.16 -2.66
N ILE A 19 -10.17 -12.76 -1.50
CA ILE A 19 -10.33 -11.43 -0.91
C ILE A 19 -9.28 -10.49 -1.50
N ASP A 20 -9.68 -9.25 -1.79
CA ASP A 20 -8.74 -8.19 -2.15
C ASP A 20 -8.19 -7.52 -0.89
N TYR A 21 -6.89 -7.24 -0.87
CA TYR A 21 -6.19 -6.73 0.29
C TYR A 21 -5.06 -5.76 -0.06
N PHE A 22 -4.74 -4.91 0.91
CA PHE A 22 -3.58 -4.04 0.92
C PHE A 22 -3.00 -4.04 2.34
N ILE A 23 -1.80 -4.59 2.51
CA ILE A 23 -1.14 -4.78 3.80
C ILE A 23 0.19 -4.03 3.77
N VAL A 24 0.42 -3.21 4.79
CA VAL A 24 1.69 -2.52 5.02
C VAL A 24 2.28 -3.04 6.32
N ALA A 25 3.46 -3.63 6.24
CA ALA A 25 4.25 -4.06 7.40
C ALA A 25 5.46 -3.14 7.54
N ILE A 26 5.58 -2.47 8.69
CA ILE A 26 6.74 -1.61 9.00
C ILE A 26 7.51 -2.26 10.16
N GLN A 27 8.70 -2.77 9.85
CA GLN A 27 9.63 -3.29 10.84
C GLN A 27 10.62 -2.20 11.24
N LYS A 28 10.43 -1.65 12.44
CA LYS A 28 11.37 -0.67 13.00
C LYS A 28 12.63 -1.36 13.51
N GLY A 29 13.76 -1.07 12.88
CA GLY A 29 15.07 -1.57 13.26
C GLY A 29 15.91 -0.51 13.97
N LYS A 30 16.95 -0.92 14.71
CA LYS A 30 17.88 0.03 15.37
C LYS A 30 18.70 0.88 14.39
N LYS A 31 18.81 0.46 13.11
CA LYS A 31 19.65 1.12 12.10
C LYS A 31 18.90 1.49 10.82
N LYS A 32 17.79 0.83 10.52
CA LYS A 32 16.96 1.07 9.33
C LYS A 32 15.56 0.54 9.60
N ASP A 33 14.56 1.30 9.18
CA ASP A 33 13.19 0.82 9.11
C ASP A 33 13.02 0.12 7.75
N ASP A 34 12.60 -1.14 7.77
CA ASP A 34 12.22 -1.85 6.55
C ASP A 34 10.68 -1.88 6.47
N ALA A 35 10.17 -1.49 5.31
CA ALA A 35 8.75 -1.48 5.02
C ALA A 35 8.47 -2.43 3.87
N GLU A 36 7.42 -3.23 4.01
CA GLU A 36 6.96 -4.15 3.00
C GLU A 36 5.48 -3.93 2.72
N VAL A 37 5.11 -4.01 1.45
CA VAL A 37 3.74 -3.83 0.97
C VAL A 37 3.33 -5.08 0.22
N LEU A 38 2.25 -5.72 0.68
CA LEU A 38 1.62 -6.85 0.01
C LEU A 38 0.22 -6.46 -0.40
N TYR A 39 -0.13 -6.69 -1.65
CA TYR A 39 -1.45 -6.33 -2.16
C TYR A 39 -1.97 -7.32 -3.19
N ARG A 40 -3.30 -7.43 -3.23
CA ARG A 40 -4.07 -8.09 -4.27
C ARG A 40 -5.31 -7.25 -4.52
N LEU A 41 -5.43 -6.70 -5.72
CA LEU A 41 -6.55 -5.85 -6.11
C LEU A 41 -7.03 -6.36 -7.47
N SER A 42 -8.09 -7.17 -7.43
CA SER A 42 -8.58 -7.92 -8.60
C SER A 42 -9.45 -7.09 -9.54
N GLY A 43 -10.01 -5.96 -9.06
CA GLY A 43 -10.96 -5.13 -9.79
C GLY A 43 -10.75 -3.63 -9.62
N LYS A 44 -11.35 -2.86 -10.54
CA LYS A 44 -11.34 -1.39 -10.49
C LYS A 44 -11.99 -0.86 -9.21
N ASP A 45 -13.08 -1.48 -8.78
CA ASP A 45 -13.81 -1.07 -7.57
C ASP A 45 -12.93 -1.21 -6.32
N SER A 46 -12.17 -2.30 -6.20
CA SER A 46 -11.23 -2.52 -5.10
C SER A 46 -10.10 -1.49 -5.05
N ILE A 47 -9.66 -0.98 -6.21
CA ILE A 47 -8.68 0.10 -6.30
C ILE A 47 -9.28 1.43 -5.86
N GLU A 48 -10.52 1.74 -6.27
CA GLU A 48 -11.22 2.96 -5.85
C GLU A 48 -11.54 2.95 -4.34
N ASP A 49 -11.91 1.79 -3.80
CA ASP A 49 -12.09 1.60 -2.36
C ASP A 49 -10.77 1.82 -1.60
N LEU A 50 -9.65 1.28 -2.10
CA LEU A 50 -8.34 1.53 -1.51
C LEU A 50 -7.97 3.02 -1.55
N LYS A 51 -8.16 3.71 -2.69
CA LYS A 51 -7.93 5.16 -2.80
C LYS A 51 -8.77 5.93 -1.78
N THR A 52 -10.03 5.54 -1.60
CA THR A 52 -10.92 6.15 -0.62
C THR A 52 -10.40 5.95 0.81
N VAL A 53 -9.92 4.75 1.14
CA VAL A 53 -9.32 4.46 2.45
C VAL A 53 -8.04 5.27 2.66
N LEU A 54 -7.14 5.31 1.67
CA LEU A 54 -5.88 6.07 1.76
C LEU A 54 -6.12 7.58 1.89
N HIS A 55 -7.09 8.12 1.15
CA HIS A 55 -7.51 9.51 1.27
C HIS A 55 -8.10 9.81 2.66
N ARG A 56 -8.87 8.87 3.25
CA ARG A 56 -9.43 9.04 4.60
C ARG A 56 -8.38 8.97 5.70
N LEU A 57 -7.30 8.22 5.47
CA LEU A 57 -6.18 8.13 6.41
C LEU A 57 -5.31 9.40 6.41
N ASP A 58 -5.64 10.38 5.56
CA ASP A 58 -5.00 11.68 5.46
C ASP A 58 -3.48 11.60 5.56
N ILE A 59 -2.91 10.76 4.68
CA ILE A 59 -1.48 10.79 4.39
C ILE A 59 -1.24 12.05 3.54
N GLU A 60 -1.41 13.24 4.13
CA GLU A 60 -1.26 14.56 3.46
C GLU A 60 0.15 14.76 2.87
N GLY A 61 1.11 13.87 3.14
CA GLY A 61 2.49 13.95 2.62
C GLY A 61 2.88 12.98 1.49
N ALA A 62 2.04 12.00 1.09
CA ALA A 62 2.47 10.96 0.13
C ALA A 62 2.15 11.28 -1.34
N VAL A 63 1.26 12.23 -1.60
CA VAL A 63 0.96 12.72 -2.95
C VAL A 63 1.61 14.09 -3.10
N GLN A 64 2.95 14.15 -3.11
CA GLN A 64 3.61 15.29 -3.74
C GLN A 64 3.32 15.20 -5.24
N ASP A 65 2.28 15.92 -5.63
CA ASP A 65 2.14 16.68 -6.86
C ASP A 65 3.14 16.27 -7.95
N SER A 66 2.80 15.25 -8.74
CA SER A 66 3.38 15.09 -10.07
C SER A 66 2.83 16.22 -10.95
N LYS A 67 3.23 17.46 -10.65
CA LYS A 67 3.19 18.56 -11.61
C LYS A 67 4.15 18.16 -12.72
N ASN A 68 3.56 17.76 -13.84
CA ASN A 68 4.24 17.62 -15.12
C ASN A 68 4.87 19.00 -15.43
N PRO A 69 6.20 19.15 -15.48
CA PRO A 69 6.83 20.44 -15.69
C PRO A 69 7.02 20.75 -17.18
N ASP A 70 6.10 20.33 -18.04
CA ASP A 70 6.21 20.55 -19.49
C ASP A 70 4.82 20.75 -20.08
N GLU A 71 4.29 21.97 -19.91
CA GLU A 71 3.37 22.63 -20.87
C GLU A 71 3.12 24.07 -20.38
N ASP A 72 4.18 24.88 -20.36
CA ASP A 72 4.11 26.31 -20.70
C ASP A 72 5.52 26.88 -20.89
N ASP A 73 5.94 27.00 -22.15
CA ASP A 73 6.61 28.19 -22.69
C ASP A 73 7.18 27.88 -24.10
N SER A 74 6.38 28.15 -25.14
CA SER A 74 6.74 28.87 -26.38
C SER A 74 5.71 28.71 -27.49
#